data_AF-A0A831XS26-F1
#
_entry.id   AF-A0A831XS26-F1
#
_cell.length_a   1.000
_cell.length_b   1.000
_cell.length_c   1.000
_cell.angle_alpha   90.00
_cell.angle_beta   90.00
_cell.angle_gamma   90.00
#
_symmetry.space_group_name_H-M   'P 1'
#
loop_
_entity.id
_entity.type
_entity.pdbx_description
1 polymer ?
#
loop_
_entity_poly.entity_id
_entity_poly.type
_entity_poly.pdbx_seq_one_letter_code
_entity_poly.pdbx_strand_id
1 'polypeptide(L)'
;MTTEKADQLLESLRKDEWPDWPVDGAFATECNILLRRRGRPNSTALKGYVADGGYAALEKALSMKPAEVVDAVKSANLRGRGGAGFPTGMKWGFVPKDSTKPVYLVCNADEGEPGTFKDRQIMEFDPHLLLEGMAISAYAIGAKTAYIYIRGEFAWIAQILEDAIGEACAAGKLGRNILDSGFDLDIVVHCGAGSYVCGEETALIESIEGKRGQPRIRPPFPAQSGLWGCPTIVNNVETLACVPY
;
A
#
# COMPACT_ATOMS: atom_id res chain seq x y z
N MET A 1 1.11 17.43 23.11
CA MET A 1 0.67 17.47 24.52
C MET A 1 1.85 17.05 25.38
N THR A 2 2.30 17.88 26.34
CA THR A 2 3.32 17.45 27.33
C THR A 2 2.62 16.93 28.58
N THR A 3 3.36 16.27 29.47
CA THR A 3 2.85 15.81 30.78
C THR A 3 2.26 16.96 31.60
N GLU A 4 2.96 18.09 31.64
CA GLU A 4 2.54 19.27 32.41
C GLU A 4 1.28 19.90 31.81
N LYS A 5 1.17 19.94 30.47
CA LYS A 5 -0.05 20.40 29.79
C LYS A 5 -1.23 19.45 29.99
N ALA A 6 -0.97 18.15 30.10
CA ALA A 6 -2.02 17.18 30.42
C ALA A 6 -2.55 17.36 31.84
N ASP A 7 -1.65 17.56 32.82
CA ASP A 7 -2.03 17.85 34.20
C ASP A 7 -2.84 19.16 34.31
N GLN A 8 -2.40 20.21 33.60
CA GLN A 8 -3.14 21.48 33.51
C GLN A 8 -4.54 21.29 32.90
N LEU A 9 -4.66 20.47 31.86
CA LEU A 9 -5.95 20.15 31.24
C LEU A 9 -6.86 19.38 32.19
N LEU A 10 -6.33 18.39 32.91
CA LEU A 10 -7.07 17.62 33.90
C LEU A 10 -7.54 18.51 35.06
N GLU A 11 -6.70 19.43 35.53
CA GLU A 11 -7.07 20.42 36.54
C GLU A 11 -8.14 21.39 36.05
N SER A 12 -8.05 21.84 34.80
CA SER A 12 -9.04 22.73 34.17
C SER A 12 -10.40 22.05 34.01
N LEU A 13 -10.41 20.80 33.51
CA LEU A 13 -11.61 19.98 33.39
C LEU A 13 -12.27 19.70 34.75
N ARG A 14 -11.47 19.50 35.81
CA ARG A 14 -12.01 19.36 37.19
C ARG A 14 -12.68 20.63 37.70
N LYS A 15 -12.39 21.79 37.12
CA LYS A 15 -12.98 23.09 37.44
C LYS A 15 -14.10 23.49 36.47
N ASP A 16 -14.49 22.61 35.54
CA ASP A 16 -15.41 22.92 34.43
C ASP A 16 -14.93 24.09 33.52
N GLU A 17 -13.63 24.36 33.53
CA GLU A 17 -12.99 25.36 32.68
C GLU A 17 -12.45 24.66 31.43
N TRP A 18 -12.95 25.04 30.26
CA TRP A 18 -12.45 24.54 28.98
C TRP A 18 -11.31 25.43 28.49
N PRO A 19 -10.12 24.88 28.18
CA PRO A 19 -9.03 25.69 27.66
C PRO A 19 -9.38 26.20 26.25
N ASP A 20 -8.98 27.43 25.96
CA ASP A 20 -9.04 27.98 24.60
C ASP A 20 -8.19 27.12 23.67
N TRP A 21 -8.84 26.54 22.66
CA TRP A 21 -8.17 25.83 21.59
C TRP A 21 -7.71 26.86 20.55
N PRO A 22 -6.39 27.11 20.38
CA PRO A 22 -5.93 27.88 19.24
C PRO A 22 -6.33 27.12 17.98
N VAL A 23 -7.23 27.70 17.19
CA VAL A 23 -7.74 27.15 15.92
C VAL A 23 -6.73 27.36 14.79
N ASP A 24 -5.63 28.02 15.11
CA ASP A 24 -4.57 28.56 14.26
C ASP A 24 -3.57 27.46 13.85
N GLY A 25 -4.08 26.26 13.57
CA GLY A 25 -3.33 25.19 12.91
C GLY A 25 -3.34 25.41 11.40
N ALA A 26 -2.71 26.48 10.92
CA ALA A 26 -2.59 26.75 9.49
C ALA A 26 -1.59 25.78 8.85
N PHE A 27 -2.08 24.62 8.39
CA PHE A 27 -1.66 23.82 7.21
C PHE A 27 -2.48 22.52 7.18
N ALA A 28 -3.81 22.61 7.23
CA ALA A 28 -4.65 21.45 6.96
C ALA A 28 -4.96 21.43 5.47
N THR A 29 -4.09 20.80 4.66
CA THR A 29 -4.57 20.28 3.37
C THR A 29 -5.74 19.34 3.69
N GLU A 30 -6.93 19.66 3.20
CA GLU A 30 -8.08 18.78 3.36
C GLU A 30 -7.80 17.49 2.57
N CYS A 31 -7.55 16.41 3.29
CA CYS A 31 -7.23 15.10 2.72
C CYS A 31 -8.51 14.47 2.18
N ASN A 32 -8.90 14.83 0.96
CA ASN A 32 -10.22 14.49 0.41
C ASN A 32 -10.31 13.13 -0.28
N ILE A 33 -9.17 12.56 -0.68
CA ILE A 33 -9.11 11.26 -1.37
C ILE A 33 -8.27 10.30 -0.52
N LEU A 34 -6.95 10.34 -0.69
CA LEU A 34 -6.03 9.62 0.17
C LEU A 34 -6.01 10.28 1.55
N LEU A 35 -5.89 9.47 2.61
CA LEU A 35 -5.84 9.90 4.01
C LEU A 35 -7.13 10.55 4.54
N ARG A 36 -8.26 10.51 3.83
CA ARG A 36 -9.56 11.02 4.33
C ARG A 36 -10.04 10.37 5.63
N ARG A 37 -9.53 9.16 5.90
CA ARG A 37 -9.82 8.37 7.10
C ARG A 37 -8.85 8.64 8.25
N ARG A 38 -7.75 9.36 8.00
CA ARG A 38 -6.74 9.66 9.03
C ARG A 38 -7.37 10.47 10.16
N GLY A 39 -7.12 10.05 11.40
CA GLY A 39 -7.67 10.70 12.59
C GLY A 39 -9.12 10.32 12.91
N ARG A 40 -9.78 9.53 12.07
CA ARG A 40 -11.10 8.96 12.41
C ARG A 40 -10.94 7.81 13.41
N PRO A 41 -11.91 7.61 14.32
CA PRO A 41 -11.91 6.44 15.20
C PRO A 41 -11.83 5.13 14.39
N ASN A 42 -10.97 4.20 14.82
CA ASN A 42 -10.77 2.90 14.18
C ASN A 42 -10.33 2.97 12.70
N SER A 43 -9.61 4.02 12.28
CA SER A 43 -9.16 4.15 10.90
C SER A 43 -8.27 2.99 10.45
N THR A 44 -7.50 2.41 11.37
CA THR A 44 -6.61 1.27 11.09
C THR A 44 -7.30 -0.08 11.07
N ALA A 45 -8.47 -0.21 11.69
CA ALA A 45 -9.17 -1.48 11.82
C ALA A 45 -10.08 -1.76 10.60
N LEU A 46 -10.20 -3.02 10.23
CA LEU A 46 -11.06 -3.49 9.14
C LEU A 46 -12.50 -2.99 9.28
N LYS A 47 -13.05 -3.09 10.50
CA LYS A 47 -14.43 -2.65 10.79
C LYS A 47 -14.65 -1.18 10.41
N GLY A 48 -13.68 -0.32 10.72
CA GLY A 48 -13.74 1.09 10.34
C GLY A 48 -13.66 1.27 8.83
N TYR A 49 -12.83 0.49 8.14
CA TYR A 49 -12.67 0.62 6.69
C TYR A 49 -13.93 0.21 5.94
N VAL A 50 -14.52 -0.92 6.32
CA VAL A 50 -15.77 -1.42 5.73
C VAL A 50 -16.94 -0.47 6.02
N ALA A 51 -17.02 0.11 7.23
CA ALA A 51 -18.07 1.08 7.56
C ALA A 51 -18.01 2.34 6.69
N ASP A 52 -16.81 2.74 6.24
CA ASP A 52 -16.59 3.85 5.30
C ASP A 52 -16.75 3.44 3.82
N GLY A 53 -17.21 2.21 3.54
CA GLY A 53 -17.40 1.67 2.18
C GLY A 53 -16.16 1.03 1.55
N GLY A 54 -15.11 0.76 2.34
CA GLY A 54 -13.91 0.05 1.88
C GLY A 54 -14.19 -1.37 1.41
N TYR A 55 -13.35 -1.87 0.49
CA TYR A 55 -13.52 -3.13 -0.26
C TYR A 55 -14.62 -3.14 -1.34
N ALA A 56 -15.40 -2.06 -1.50
CA ALA A 56 -16.38 -1.96 -2.58
C ALA A 56 -15.71 -1.88 -3.97
N ALA A 57 -14.53 -1.28 -4.07
CA ALA A 57 -13.80 -1.23 -5.34
C ALA A 57 -13.19 -2.59 -5.68
N LEU A 58 -12.75 -3.35 -4.68
CA LEU A 58 -12.34 -4.75 -4.86
C LEU A 58 -13.49 -5.62 -5.36
N GLU A 59 -14.68 -5.51 -4.77
CA GLU A 59 -15.87 -6.24 -5.22
C GLU A 59 -16.20 -5.91 -6.68
N LYS A 60 -16.18 -4.63 -7.05
CA LYS A 60 -16.34 -4.18 -8.43
C LYS A 60 -15.26 -4.78 -9.34
N ALA A 61 -13.98 -4.71 -8.95
CA ALA A 61 -12.88 -5.23 -9.76
C ALA A 61 -13.00 -6.74 -10.02
N LEU A 62 -13.38 -7.54 -9.01
CA LEU A 62 -13.58 -8.98 -9.15
C LEU A 62 -14.78 -9.34 -10.05
N SER A 63 -15.75 -8.43 -10.22
CA SER A 63 -16.84 -8.59 -11.18
C SER A 63 -16.44 -8.31 -12.64
N MET A 64 -15.27 -7.70 -12.85
CA MET A 64 -14.72 -7.36 -14.16
C MET A 64 -13.69 -8.39 -14.60
N LYS A 65 -13.43 -8.51 -15.90
CA LYS A 65 -12.27 -9.28 -16.38
C LYS A 65 -10.97 -8.55 -16.02
N PRO A 66 -9.86 -9.24 -15.72
CA PRO A 66 -8.59 -8.59 -15.39
C PRO A 66 -8.13 -7.54 -16.41
N ALA A 67 -8.33 -7.81 -17.70
CA ALA A 67 -8.01 -6.87 -18.77
C ALA A 67 -8.82 -5.56 -18.70
N GLU A 68 -10.08 -5.62 -18.28
CA GLU A 68 -10.94 -4.43 -18.12
C GLU A 68 -10.47 -3.58 -16.95
N VAL A 69 -9.95 -4.20 -15.88
CA VAL A 69 -9.33 -3.48 -14.75
C VAL A 69 -8.04 -2.78 -15.20
N VAL A 70 -7.19 -3.46 -15.97
CA VAL A 70 -5.98 -2.85 -16.56
C VAL A 70 -6.34 -1.65 -17.44
N ASP A 71 -7.36 -1.77 -18.28
CA ASP A 71 -7.79 -0.70 -19.17
C ASP A 71 -8.44 0.46 -18.40
N ALA A 72 -9.19 0.21 -17.34
CA ALA A 72 -9.69 1.27 -16.45
C ALA A 72 -8.55 2.09 -15.84
N VAL A 73 -7.46 1.44 -15.38
CA VAL A 73 -6.28 2.13 -14.83
C VAL A 73 -5.51 2.90 -15.91
N LYS A 74 -5.48 2.41 -17.16
CA LYS A 74 -4.93 3.18 -18.29
C LYS A 74 -5.77 4.42 -18.58
N SER A 75 -7.10 4.27 -18.63
CA SER A 75 -8.03 5.38 -18.87
C SER A 75 -7.99 6.44 -17.77
N ALA A 76 -7.77 6.03 -16.51
CA ALA A 76 -7.57 6.93 -15.38
C ALA A 76 -6.24 7.73 -15.46
N ASN A 77 -5.34 7.36 -16.39
CA ASN A 77 -4.02 7.98 -16.54
C ASN A 77 -3.21 8.01 -15.23
N LEU A 78 -3.34 6.96 -14.41
CA LEU A 78 -2.57 6.84 -13.19
C LEU A 78 -1.09 6.72 -13.52
N ARG A 79 -0.28 7.59 -12.90
CA ARG A 79 1.18 7.58 -13.04
C ARG A 79 1.81 7.11 -11.74
N GLY A 80 2.94 6.41 -11.85
CA GLY A 80 3.71 5.93 -10.70
C GLY A 80 4.13 7.08 -9.79
N ARG A 81 3.73 6.99 -8.52
CA ARG A 81 3.94 8.00 -7.46
C ARG A 81 5.25 7.84 -6.69
N GLY A 82 6.10 6.91 -7.11
CA GLY A 82 7.47 6.74 -6.58
C GLY A 82 8.52 7.64 -7.26
N GLY A 83 8.12 8.74 -7.89
CA GLY A 83 9.02 9.71 -8.53
C GLY A 83 9.12 9.61 -10.06
N ALA A 84 9.32 8.42 -10.63
CA ALA A 84 9.55 8.26 -12.07
C ALA A 84 8.34 8.61 -12.98
N GLY A 85 7.13 8.60 -12.43
CA GLY A 85 5.92 9.01 -13.18
C GLY A 85 5.57 8.12 -14.38
N PHE A 86 6.00 6.86 -14.42
CA PHE A 86 5.66 5.94 -15.51
C PHE A 86 4.16 5.59 -15.47
N PRO A 87 3.42 5.53 -16.60
CA PRO A 87 2.00 5.19 -16.61
C PRO A 87 1.73 3.78 -16.05
N THR A 88 0.96 3.70 -14.96
CA THR A 88 0.74 2.45 -14.19
C THR A 88 0.02 1.39 -15.04
N GLY A 89 -1.06 1.76 -15.72
CA GLY A 89 -1.80 0.81 -16.57
C GLY A 89 -0.98 0.30 -17.77
N MET A 90 -0.03 1.10 -18.27
CA MET A 90 0.94 0.64 -19.28
C MET A 90 1.93 -0.35 -18.68
N LYS A 91 2.43 -0.08 -17.47
CA LYS A 91 3.36 -0.97 -16.74
C LYS A 91 2.74 -2.36 -16.55
N TRP A 92 1.48 -2.42 -16.16
CA TRP A 92 0.73 -3.68 -15.99
C TRP A 92 0.58 -4.44 -17.31
N GLY A 93 0.44 -3.73 -18.43
CA GLY A 93 0.38 -4.33 -19.76
C GLY A 93 1.68 -5.01 -20.24
N PHE A 94 2.80 -4.83 -19.53
CA PHE A 94 4.07 -5.47 -19.87
C PHE A 94 4.24 -6.88 -19.30
N VAL A 95 3.31 -7.34 -18.46
CA VAL A 95 3.30 -8.73 -17.99
C VAL A 95 3.06 -9.65 -19.21
N PRO A 96 3.98 -10.61 -19.49
CA PRO A 96 3.83 -11.51 -20.64
C PRO A 96 2.60 -12.40 -20.48
N LYS A 97 1.69 -12.37 -21.45
CA LYS A 97 0.44 -13.16 -21.44
C LYS A 97 0.67 -14.67 -21.61
N ASP A 98 1.75 -15.04 -22.30
CA ASP A 98 2.06 -16.43 -22.65
C ASP A 98 3.05 -17.09 -21.66
N SER A 99 3.40 -16.40 -20.57
CA SER A 99 4.31 -16.94 -19.56
C SER A 99 3.61 -17.97 -18.68
N THR A 100 4.22 -19.13 -18.51
CA THR A 100 3.80 -20.16 -17.54
C THR A 100 4.33 -19.90 -16.12
N LYS A 101 5.21 -18.90 -15.96
CA LYS A 101 5.75 -18.51 -14.65
C LYS A 101 4.72 -17.77 -13.83
N PRO A 102 4.76 -17.88 -12.48
CA PRO A 102 3.92 -17.05 -11.62
C PRO A 102 4.21 -15.57 -11.83
N VAL A 103 3.22 -14.72 -11.62
CA VAL A 103 3.36 -13.26 -11.62
C VAL A 103 3.41 -12.78 -10.17
N TYR A 104 4.31 -11.84 -9.87
CA TYR A 104 4.43 -11.22 -8.55
C TYR A 104 4.05 -9.74 -8.60
N LEU A 105 3.40 -9.30 -7.52
CA LEU A 105 3.23 -7.88 -7.22
C LEU A 105 4.17 -7.50 -6.08
N VAL A 106 4.85 -6.36 -6.20
CA VAL A 106 5.69 -5.83 -5.13
C VAL A 106 5.29 -4.38 -4.87
N CYS A 107 4.85 -4.13 -3.64
CA CYS A 107 4.67 -2.80 -3.09
C CYS A 107 6.02 -2.30 -2.56
N ASN A 108 6.53 -1.22 -3.16
CA ASN A 108 7.73 -0.53 -2.69
C ASN A 108 7.33 0.49 -1.61
N ALA A 109 7.61 0.11 -0.36
CA ALA A 109 7.37 0.88 0.86
C ALA A 109 8.69 1.24 1.57
N ASP A 110 9.79 1.41 0.81
CA ASP A 110 11.09 1.77 1.38
C ASP A 110 11.15 3.24 1.82
N GLU A 111 10.38 4.16 1.19
CA GLU A 111 10.25 5.60 1.52
C GLU A 111 11.52 6.21 2.16
N GLY A 112 12.67 6.02 1.48
CA GLY A 112 13.98 6.39 2.01
C GLY A 112 14.36 7.86 1.78
N GLU A 113 13.62 8.57 0.91
CA GLU A 113 13.94 9.94 0.52
C GLU A 113 13.71 10.93 1.68
N PRO A 114 14.70 11.77 2.05
CA PRO A 114 14.54 12.74 3.12
C PRO A 114 13.35 13.68 2.88
N GLY A 115 12.51 13.87 3.90
CA GLY A 115 11.33 14.71 3.82
C GLY A 115 10.08 14.02 3.26
N THR A 116 10.16 12.73 2.89
CA THR A 116 8.99 11.93 2.51
C THR A 116 8.42 11.17 3.69
N PHE A 117 7.10 11.19 3.82
CA PHE A 117 6.34 10.47 4.86
C PHE A 117 4.92 10.11 4.39
N LYS A 118 4.63 10.27 3.09
CA LYS A 118 3.32 10.07 2.47
C LYS A 118 2.89 8.60 2.49
N ASP A 119 3.83 7.69 2.24
CA ASP A 119 3.60 6.25 2.21
C ASP A 119 3.43 5.73 3.64
N ARG A 120 4.29 6.21 4.56
CA ARG A 120 4.11 6.01 6.00
C ARG A 120 2.70 6.40 6.45
N GLN A 121 2.19 7.58 6.06
CA GLN A 121 0.86 8.01 6.49
C GLN A 121 -0.24 7.01 6.06
N ILE A 122 -0.14 6.46 4.85
CA ILE A 122 -1.12 5.49 4.34
C ILE A 122 -1.03 4.20 5.15
N MET A 123 0.16 3.63 5.28
CA MET A 123 0.35 2.35 5.97
C MET A 123 0.04 2.43 7.47
N GLU A 124 0.38 3.54 8.13
CA GLU A 124 0.19 3.72 9.57
C GLU A 124 -1.27 4.01 9.95
N PHE A 125 -2.02 4.75 9.12
CA PHE A 125 -3.36 5.23 9.48
C PHE A 125 -4.51 4.63 8.67
N ASP A 126 -4.24 4.05 7.50
CA ASP A 126 -5.22 3.47 6.58
C ASP A 126 -4.66 2.23 5.83
N PRO A 127 -4.17 1.19 6.56
CA PRO A 127 -3.51 0.04 5.95
C PRO A 127 -4.42 -0.72 4.98
N HIS A 128 -5.73 -0.83 5.28
CA HIS A 128 -6.68 -1.52 4.42
C HIS A 128 -6.86 -0.85 3.04
N LEU A 129 -6.64 0.47 2.93
CA LEU A 129 -6.64 1.15 1.63
C LEU A 129 -5.51 0.64 0.73
N LEU A 130 -4.31 0.47 1.28
CA LEU A 130 -3.19 -0.13 0.55
C LEU A 130 -3.51 -1.58 0.17
N LEU A 131 -4.02 -2.37 1.12
CA LEU A 131 -4.34 -3.78 0.90
C LEU A 131 -5.42 -3.99 -0.17
N GLU A 132 -6.46 -3.15 -0.19
CA GLU A 132 -7.48 -3.17 -1.26
C GLU A 132 -6.86 -2.85 -2.61
N GLY A 133 -6.04 -1.80 -2.68
CA GLY A 133 -5.32 -1.42 -3.90
C GLY A 133 -4.39 -2.52 -4.42
N MET A 134 -3.70 -3.22 -3.51
CA MET A 134 -2.88 -4.39 -3.84
C MET A 134 -3.72 -5.56 -4.35
N ALA A 135 -4.87 -5.84 -3.73
CA ALA A 135 -5.77 -6.91 -4.17
C ALA A 135 -6.29 -6.68 -5.60
N ILE A 136 -6.76 -5.45 -5.89
CA ILE A 136 -7.22 -5.07 -7.23
C ILE A 136 -6.08 -5.18 -8.24
N SER A 137 -4.91 -4.67 -7.90
CA SER A 137 -3.73 -4.68 -8.78
C SER A 137 -3.26 -6.11 -9.07
N ALA A 138 -3.22 -6.96 -8.04
CA ALA A 138 -2.83 -8.36 -8.17
C ALA A 138 -3.81 -9.14 -9.04
N TYR A 139 -5.12 -8.93 -8.85
CA TYR A 139 -6.16 -9.50 -9.69
C TYR A 139 -5.99 -9.10 -11.17
N ALA A 140 -5.77 -7.81 -11.43
CA ALA A 140 -5.60 -7.26 -12.77
C ALA A 140 -4.42 -7.88 -13.54
N ILE A 141 -3.32 -8.20 -12.83
CA ILE A 141 -2.10 -8.77 -13.43
C ILE A 141 -1.98 -10.29 -13.27
N GLY A 142 -2.95 -10.94 -12.61
CA GLY A 142 -2.93 -12.38 -12.35
C GLY A 142 -1.89 -12.82 -11.32
N ALA A 143 -1.46 -11.94 -10.41
CA ALA A 143 -0.55 -12.29 -9.33
C ALA A 143 -1.31 -12.95 -8.17
N LYS A 144 -0.81 -14.10 -7.68
CA LYS A 144 -1.35 -14.80 -6.50
C LYS A 144 -0.53 -14.59 -5.24
N THR A 145 0.64 -13.98 -5.38
CA THR A 145 1.53 -13.64 -4.27
C THR A 145 2.03 -12.22 -4.46
N ALA A 146 1.93 -11.43 -3.41
CA ALA A 146 2.43 -10.07 -3.36
C ALA A 146 3.37 -9.87 -2.16
N TYR A 147 4.30 -8.94 -2.32
CA TYR A 147 5.22 -8.54 -1.26
C TYR A 147 5.03 -7.06 -0.95
N ILE A 148 5.03 -6.70 0.33
CA ILE A 148 5.24 -5.33 0.79
C ILE A 148 6.68 -5.26 1.27
N TYR A 149 7.56 -4.66 0.50
CA TYR A 149 8.93 -4.40 0.94
C TYR A 149 8.95 -3.09 1.73
N ILE A 150 9.01 -3.19 3.05
CA ILE A 150 8.97 -2.06 3.96
C ILE A 150 10.35 -1.82 4.58
N ARG A 151 10.79 -0.56 4.65
CA ARG A 151 12.09 -0.24 5.26
C ARG A 151 12.19 -0.73 6.71
N GLY A 152 13.40 -1.09 7.14
CA GLY A 152 13.64 -1.62 8.48
C GLY A 152 13.32 -0.64 9.61
N GLU A 153 13.38 0.65 9.35
CA GLU A 153 13.04 1.72 10.30
C GLU A 153 11.55 1.79 10.61
N PHE A 154 10.69 1.13 9.84
CA PHE A 154 9.24 1.12 10.01
C PHE A 154 8.71 -0.20 10.60
N ALA A 155 9.48 -0.84 11.49
CA ALA A 155 9.11 -2.12 12.11
C ALA A 155 7.71 -2.10 12.78
N TRP A 156 7.30 -1.00 13.40
CA TRP A 156 5.95 -0.90 14.00
C TRP A 156 4.84 -0.83 12.94
N ILE A 157 5.12 -0.27 11.77
CA ILE A 157 4.18 -0.22 10.64
C ILE A 157 4.08 -1.59 9.99
N ALA A 158 5.18 -2.34 9.93
CA ALA A 158 5.16 -3.74 9.50
C ALA A 158 4.16 -4.54 10.33
N GLN A 159 4.16 -4.38 11.66
CA GLN A 159 3.17 -5.01 12.54
C GLN A 159 1.73 -4.56 12.22
N ILE A 160 1.48 -3.26 12.00
CA ILE A 160 0.16 -2.76 11.61
C ILE A 160 -0.33 -3.41 10.31
N LEU A 161 0.56 -3.57 9.33
CA LEU A 161 0.23 -4.22 8.06
C LEU A 161 -0.05 -5.71 8.25
N GLU A 162 0.76 -6.42 9.04
CA GLU A 162 0.52 -7.84 9.36
C GLU A 162 -0.82 -8.05 10.07
N ASP A 163 -1.15 -7.20 11.06
CA ASP A 163 -2.43 -7.24 11.76
C ASP A 163 -3.60 -6.99 10.79
N ALA A 164 -3.50 -5.96 9.93
CA ALA A 164 -4.53 -5.64 8.94
C ALA A 164 -4.70 -6.75 7.88
N ILE A 165 -3.60 -7.41 7.47
CA ILE A 165 -3.65 -8.59 6.60
C ILE A 165 -4.39 -9.72 7.32
N GLY A 166 -4.08 -9.97 8.59
CA GLY A 166 -4.76 -10.97 9.43
C GLY A 166 -6.27 -10.72 9.53
N GLU A 167 -6.67 -9.48 9.83
CA GLU A 167 -8.07 -9.06 9.88
C GLU A 167 -8.80 -9.29 8.54
N ALA A 168 -8.19 -8.85 7.44
CA ALA A 168 -8.77 -8.98 6.11
C ALA A 168 -8.89 -10.45 5.66
N CYS A 169 -7.89 -11.29 5.97
CA CYS A 169 -7.94 -12.73 5.73
C CYS A 169 -9.04 -13.40 6.55
N ALA A 170 -9.17 -13.08 7.83
CA ALA A 170 -10.23 -13.62 8.70
C ALA A 170 -11.64 -13.26 8.22
N ALA A 171 -11.80 -12.12 7.54
CA ALA A 171 -13.06 -11.66 6.97
C ALA A 171 -13.28 -12.06 5.50
N GLY A 172 -12.40 -12.87 4.89
CA GLY A 172 -12.51 -13.28 3.49
C GLY A 172 -12.31 -12.15 2.47
N LYS A 173 -11.69 -11.03 2.88
CA LYS A 173 -11.33 -9.90 2.02
C LYS A 173 -9.94 -10.05 1.39
N LEU A 174 -9.10 -10.93 1.95
CA LEU A 174 -7.80 -11.36 1.44
C LEU A 174 -7.61 -12.86 1.67
N GLY A 175 -6.52 -13.43 1.16
CA GLY A 175 -6.20 -14.84 1.32
C GLY A 175 -6.80 -15.68 0.21
N ARG A 176 -7.44 -16.79 0.59
CA ARG A 176 -8.03 -17.74 -0.36
C ARG A 176 -9.46 -17.38 -0.71
N ASN A 177 -9.83 -17.57 -1.97
CA ASN A 177 -11.19 -17.39 -2.49
C ASN A 177 -11.80 -16.04 -2.06
N ILE A 178 -11.09 -14.95 -2.33
CA ILE A 178 -11.45 -13.59 -1.89
C ILE A 178 -12.85 -13.25 -2.37
N LEU A 179 -13.74 -12.87 -1.44
CA LEU A 179 -15.15 -12.56 -1.74
C LEU A 179 -15.87 -13.64 -2.56
N ASP A 180 -15.51 -14.91 -2.36
CA ASP A 180 -16.04 -16.05 -3.10
C ASP A 180 -15.84 -15.98 -4.64
N SER A 181 -14.85 -15.21 -5.09
CA SER A 181 -14.59 -14.96 -6.51
C SER A 181 -13.79 -16.06 -7.23
N GLY A 182 -13.21 -17.01 -6.50
CA GLY A 182 -12.22 -17.97 -7.00
C GLY A 182 -10.81 -17.40 -7.17
N PHE A 183 -10.57 -16.14 -6.83
CA PHE A 183 -9.24 -15.52 -6.82
C PHE A 183 -8.57 -15.62 -5.45
N ASP A 184 -7.29 -15.96 -5.46
CA ASP A 184 -6.45 -16.06 -4.25
C ASP A 184 -5.36 -15.00 -4.29
N LEU A 185 -5.07 -14.39 -3.14
CA LEU A 185 -3.90 -13.52 -2.96
C LEU A 185 -3.30 -13.71 -1.57
N ASP A 186 -2.03 -14.08 -1.55
CA ASP A 186 -1.18 -14.06 -0.36
C ASP A 186 -0.31 -12.80 -0.36
N ILE A 187 -0.25 -12.09 0.78
CA ILE A 187 0.54 -10.86 0.92
C ILE A 187 1.55 -11.06 2.05
N VAL A 188 2.83 -10.91 1.71
CA VAL A 188 3.94 -11.05 2.65
C VAL A 188 4.57 -9.69 2.93
N VAL A 189 4.67 -9.31 4.20
CA VAL A 189 5.45 -8.14 4.62
C VAL A 189 6.91 -8.56 4.74
N HIS A 190 7.80 -7.86 4.04
CA HIS A 190 9.23 -8.12 4.04
C HIS A 190 9.97 -6.87 4.52
N CYS A 191 10.57 -6.97 5.71
CA CYS A 191 11.35 -5.88 6.29
C CYS A 191 12.74 -5.78 5.65
N GLY A 192 13.06 -4.62 5.10
CA GLY A 192 14.39 -4.26 4.63
C GLY A 192 15.39 -4.05 5.77
N ALA A 193 16.67 -3.89 5.42
CA ALA A 193 17.78 -3.81 6.37
C ALA A 193 18.47 -2.43 6.43
N GLY A 194 17.71 -1.34 6.26
CA GLY A 194 18.22 0.04 6.40
C GLY A 194 19.09 0.53 5.23
N SER A 195 18.77 0.11 4.01
CA SER A 195 19.54 0.43 2.81
C SER A 195 18.73 1.29 1.84
N TYR A 196 19.06 2.59 1.76
CA TYR A 196 18.40 3.56 0.88
C TYR A 196 18.34 3.12 -0.60
N VAL A 197 19.37 2.42 -1.09
CA VAL A 197 19.41 1.94 -2.48
C VAL A 197 18.32 0.91 -2.76
N CYS A 198 17.80 0.22 -1.73
CA CYS A 198 16.69 -0.72 -1.89
C CYS A 198 15.35 -0.03 -2.21
N GLY A 199 15.29 1.31 -2.21
CA GLY A 199 14.18 2.03 -2.83
C GLY A 199 14.18 1.93 -4.36
N GLU A 200 15.31 1.57 -5.00
CA GLU A 200 15.38 1.28 -6.44
C GLU A 200 14.76 -0.10 -6.74
N GLU A 201 13.90 -0.17 -7.77
CA GLU A 201 13.04 -1.34 -8.01
C GLU A 201 13.78 -2.69 -8.16
N THR A 202 14.99 -2.70 -8.73
CA THR A 202 15.76 -3.94 -8.94
C THR A 202 16.64 -4.29 -7.74
N ALA A 203 17.18 -3.28 -7.04
CA ALA A 203 17.86 -3.48 -5.76
C ALA A 203 16.90 -4.02 -4.69
N LEU A 204 15.65 -3.53 -4.70
CA LEU A 204 14.56 -4.03 -3.88
C LEU A 204 14.32 -5.52 -4.12
N ILE A 205 14.23 -5.92 -5.40
CA ILE A 205 14.04 -7.32 -5.79
C ILE A 205 15.21 -8.19 -5.31
N GLU A 206 16.45 -7.74 -5.49
CA GLU A 206 17.63 -8.45 -4.95
C GLU A 206 17.54 -8.64 -3.44
N SER A 207 17.08 -7.61 -2.70
CA SER A 207 16.89 -7.70 -1.26
C SER A 207 15.82 -8.72 -0.86
N ILE A 208 14.66 -8.75 -1.54
CA ILE A 208 13.62 -9.77 -1.31
C ILE A 208 14.17 -11.18 -1.55
N GLU A 209 15.03 -11.35 -2.57
CA GLU A 209 15.67 -12.63 -2.88
C GLU A 209 16.77 -13.03 -1.86
N GLY A 210 17.00 -12.22 -0.82
CA GLY A 210 18.02 -12.48 0.21
C GLY A 210 19.44 -12.14 -0.24
N LYS A 211 19.60 -11.38 -1.32
CA LYS A 211 20.89 -10.92 -1.84
C LYS A 211 21.17 -9.49 -1.37
N ARG A 212 22.38 -9.00 -1.66
CA ARG A 212 22.71 -7.59 -1.45
C ARG A 212 21.88 -6.74 -2.42
N GLY A 213 21.30 -5.64 -1.96
CA GLY A 213 20.51 -4.69 -2.76
C GLY A 213 21.33 -3.91 -3.80
N GLN A 214 21.92 -4.62 -4.76
CA GLN A 214 22.67 -4.05 -5.87
C GLN A 214 21.73 -3.96 -7.08
N PRO A 215 21.54 -2.78 -7.69
CA PRO A 215 20.68 -2.65 -8.87
C PRO A 215 21.10 -3.61 -10.00
N ARG A 216 20.13 -4.19 -10.68
CA ARG A 216 20.34 -5.06 -11.84
C ARG A 216 20.53 -4.22 -13.10
N ILE A 217 21.32 -4.72 -14.03
CA ILE A 217 21.43 -4.16 -15.37
C ILE A 217 20.10 -4.39 -16.11
N ARG A 218 19.57 -3.34 -16.74
CA ARG A 218 18.41 -3.41 -17.65
C ARG A 218 18.91 -3.33 -19.10
N PRO A 219 18.36 -4.10 -20.06
CA PRO A 219 17.33 -5.15 -19.93
C PRO A 219 17.85 -6.48 -19.32
N PRO A 220 16.96 -7.38 -18.84
CA PRO A 220 15.48 -7.33 -18.92
C PRO A 220 14.83 -6.42 -17.87
N PHE A 221 13.63 -5.93 -18.16
CA PHE A 221 12.81 -5.16 -17.20
C PHE A 221 12.11 -6.09 -16.20
N PRO A 222 11.84 -5.63 -14.96
CA PRO A 222 11.17 -6.45 -13.94
C PRO A 222 9.83 -7.04 -14.38
N ALA A 223 9.06 -6.30 -15.19
CA ALA A 223 7.77 -6.77 -15.71
C ALA A 223 7.89 -8.04 -16.56
N GLN A 224 9.07 -8.31 -17.15
CA GLN A 224 9.36 -9.52 -17.91
C GLN A 224 10.11 -10.55 -17.07
N SER A 225 11.09 -10.11 -16.28
CA SER A 225 11.93 -10.95 -15.44
C SER A 225 12.44 -10.18 -14.22
N GLY A 226 11.66 -10.21 -13.13
CA GLY A 226 11.96 -9.59 -11.84
C GLY A 226 12.27 -10.62 -10.77
N LEU A 227 11.40 -10.71 -9.76
CA LEU A 227 11.55 -11.56 -8.60
C LEU A 227 11.64 -13.04 -9.00
N TRP A 228 12.74 -13.68 -8.63
CA TRP A 228 13.11 -15.05 -9.02
C TRP A 228 13.01 -15.30 -10.54
N GLY A 229 13.31 -14.28 -11.35
CA GLY A 229 13.22 -14.36 -12.81
C GLY A 229 11.79 -14.51 -13.35
N CYS A 230 10.79 -14.15 -12.55
CA CYS A 230 9.37 -14.18 -12.90
C CYS A 230 8.85 -12.77 -13.23
N PRO A 231 7.80 -12.64 -14.07
CA PRO A 231 7.15 -11.35 -14.32
C PRO A 231 6.75 -10.67 -13.01
N THR A 232 7.25 -9.45 -12.79
CA THR A 232 7.07 -8.74 -11.52
C THR A 232 6.68 -7.28 -11.77
N ILE A 233 5.56 -6.87 -11.18
CA ILE A 233 5.15 -5.48 -11.15
C ILE A 233 5.57 -4.87 -9.82
N VAL A 234 6.41 -3.83 -9.89
CA VAL A 234 6.78 -3.03 -8.72
C VAL A 234 6.05 -1.68 -8.79
N ASN A 235 5.24 -1.37 -7.78
CA ASN A 235 4.55 -0.09 -7.63
C ASN A 235 4.77 0.48 -6.22
N ASN A 236 4.78 1.81 -6.11
CA ASN A 236 4.89 2.50 -4.83
C ASN A 236 3.56 2.45 -4.05
N VAL A 237 3.62 2.52 -2.72
CA VAL A 237 2.45 2.52 -1.80
C VAL A 237 1.35 3.47 -2.29
N GLU A 238 1.65 4.75 -2.49
CA GLU A 238 0.65 5.73 -2.95
C GLU A 238 0.05 5.37 -4.32
N THR A 239 0.83 4.76 -5.22
CA THR A 239 0.31 4.32 -6.52
C THR A 239 -0.76 3.25 -6.35
N LEU A 240 -0.52 2.28 -5.46
CA LEU A 240 -1.46 1.20 -5.18
C LEU A 240 -2.67 1.72 -4.40
N ALA A 241 -2.48 2.62 -3.44
CA ALA A 241 -3.54 3.25 -2.67
C ALA A 241 -4.49 4.14 -3.52
N CYS A 242 -4.05 4.60 -4.70
CA CYS A 242 -4.92 5.28 -5.65
C CYS A 242 -5.87 4.32 -6.41
N VAL A 243 -5.55 3.03 -6.52
CA VAL A 243 -6.28 2.08 -7.39
C VAL A 243 -7.76 1.89 -7.01
N PRO A 244 -8.18 1.93 -5.73
CA PRO A 244 -9.59 1.83 -5.37
C PRO A 244 -10.50 2.98 -5.84
N TYR A 245 -9.94 4.10 -6.30
CA TYR A 245 -10.67 5.30 -6.73
C TYR A 245 -10.78 5.39 -8.26
#